data_AF-A0A2R6CBE2-F1
#
_entry.id   AF-A0A2R6CBE2-F1
#
_cell.length_a   1.000
_cell.length_b   1.000
_cell.length_c   1.000
_cell.angle_alpha   90.00
_cell.angle_beta   90.00
_cell.angle_gamma   90.00
#
_symmetry.space_group_name_H-M   'P 1'
#
loop_
_entity.id
_entity.type
_entity.pdbx_description
1 polymer ?
#
loop_
_entity_poly.entity_id
_entity_poly.type
_entity_poly.pdbx_seq_one_letter_code
_entity_poly.pdbx_strand_id
1 'polypeptide(L)'
;MVEANTPSDKELRKPAEGELLGVIIQLVGYDRAKVRCSDYKVRVCRIPGRMKKKIWLRENDIVLVAPWDFQSDTRGDIVYKYEKDEVRKLKSLGIQLPE
;
A
#
# COMPACT_ATOMS: atom_id res chain seq x y z
N MET A 1 16.94 13.85 -31.42
CA MET A 1 16.20 14.19 -30.19
C MET A 1 16.17 12.96 -29.33
N VAL A 2 16.80 13.03 -28.16
CA VAL A 2 17.01 11.91 -27.24
C VAL A 2 15.98 12.06 -26.13
N GLU A 3 14.99 11.17 -26.05
CA GLU A 3 14.05 11.18 -24.90
C GLU A 3 13.98 9.78 -24.27
N ALA A 4 14.89 9.62 -23.29
CA ALA A 4 14.80 8.82 -22.07
C ALA A 4 14.31 7.36 -22.18
N ASN A 5 15.28 6.45 -22.23
CA ASN A 5 15.17 5.15 -21.55
C ASN A 5 14.82 5.40 -20.07
N THR A 6 13.57 5.14 -19.66
CA THR A 6 13.22 5.03 -18.24
C THR A 6 13.15 3.55 -17.90
N PRO A 7 14.09 3.01 -17.10
CA PRO A 7 14.13 1.58 -16.82
C PRO A 7 13.01 1.20 -15.86
N SER A 8 12.34 0.09 -16.18
CA SER A 8 11.37 -0.67 -15.38
C SER A 8 9.91 -0.31 -15.65
N ASP A 9 9.38 -0.91 -16.71
CA ASP A 9 8.01 -1.40 -16.80
C ASP A 9 7.73 -2.42 -15.67
N LYS A 10 7.88 -2.00 -14.40
CA LYS A 10 7.15 -2.67 -13.32
C LYS A 10 5.73 -2.24 -13.54
N GLU A 11 4.91 -3.12 -14.10
CA GLU A 11 3.47 -2.96 -14.16
C GLU A 11 3.00 -2.34 -12.84
N LEU A 12 2.52 -1.09 -12.93
CA LEU A 12 1.95 -0.41 -11.78
C LEU A 12 0.83 -1.30 -11.29
N ARG A 13 1.02 -1.96 -10.15
CA ARG A 13 0.01 -2.85 -9.61
C ARG A 13 -1.21 -2.03 -9.24
N LYS A 14 -2.24 -2.10 -10.05
CA LYS A 14 -3.54 -1.50 -9.74
C LYS A 14 -4.17 -2.30 -8.60
N PRO A 15 -4.89 -1.66 -7.67
CA PRO A 15 -5.70 -2.38 -6.70
C PRO A 15 -6.72 -3.25 -7.44
N ALA A 16 -6.74 -4.55 -7.15
CA ALA A 16 -7.74 -5.48 -7.67
C ALA A 16 -9.04 -5.45 -6.85
N GLU A 17 -10.10 -6.10 -7.33
CA GLU A 17 -11.33 -6.31 -6.54
C GLU A 17 -10.99 -7.01 -5.21
N GLY A 18 -11.27 -6.32 -4.10
CA GLY A 18 -10.95 -6.80 -2.75
C GLY A 18 -9.66 -6.26 -2.15
N GLU A 19 -8.86 -5.47 -2.89
CA GLU A 19 -7.70 -4.76 -2.36
C GLU A 19 -8.00 -3.27 -2.16
N LEU A 20 -7.49 -2.70 -1.08
CA LEU A 20 -7.68 -1.30 -0.72
C LEU A 20 -6.34 -0.59 -0.65
N LEU A 21 -6.31 0.65 -1.11
CA LEU A 21 -5.18 1.53 -0.86
C LEU A 21 -5.22 2.02 0.57
N GLY A 22 -4.06 2.14 1.20
CA GLY A 22 -3.97 2.67 2.54
C GLY A 22 -2.67 3.40 2.82
N VAL A 23 -2.71 4.27 3.82
CA VAL A 23 -1.57 5.00 4.35
C VAL A 23 -1.22 4.45 5.73
N ILE A 24 0.06 4.15 5.95
CA ILE A 24 0.54 3.72 7.26
C ILE A 24 0.42 4.90 8.22
N ILE A 25 -0.43 4.77 9.24
CA ILE A 25 -0.54 5.76 10.31
C ILE A 25 0.60 5.56 11.31
N GLN A 26 0.78 4.31 11.76
CA GLN A 26 1.69 3.99 12.85
C GLN A 26 2.15 2.53 12.75
N LEU A 27 3.41 2.27 13.10
CA LEU A 27 3.90 0.90 13.30
C LEU A 27 3.58 0.45 14.73
N VAL A 28 2.79 -0.61 14.88
CA VAL A 28 2.35 -1.12 16.19
C VAL A 28 3.37 -2.10 16.79
N GLY A 29 4.30 -2.59 15.97
CA GLY A 29 5.24 -3.66 16.34
C GLY A 29 4.64 -5.05 16.10
N TYR A 30 5.40 -6.11 16.41
CA TYR A 30 4.97 -7.51 16.23
C TYR A 30 4.49 -7.83 14.80
N ASP A 31 5.20 -7.33 13.79
CA ASP A 31 4.86 -7.50 12.36
C ASP A 31 3.53 -6.84 11.97
N ARG A 32 3.05 -5.85 12.74
CA ARG A 32 1.79 -5.17 12.49
C ARG A 32 1.97 -3.66 12.33
N ALA A 33 1.17 -3.09 11.43
CA ALA A 33 1.05 -1.66 11.21
C ALA A 33 -0.42 -1.25 11.24
N LYS A 34 -0.72 -0.08 11.78
CA LYS A 34 -2.02 0.58 11.61
C LYS A 34 -2.02 1.28 10.26
N VAL A 35 -2.97 0.93 9.42
CA VAL A 35 -3.13 1.50 8.08
C VAL A 35 -4.53 2.10 7.96
N ARG A 36 -4.60 3.38 7.58
CA ARG A 36 -5.86 4.02 7.19
C ARG A 36 -6.10 3.69 5.73
N CYS A 37 -7.18 2.98 5.45
CA CYS A 37 -7.53 2.59 4.10
C CYS A 37 -8.39 3.67 3.42
N SER A 38 -8.53 3.56 2.10
CA SER A 38 -9.31 4.46 1.24
C SER A 38 -10.81 4.48 1.56
N ASP A 39 -11.29 3.48 2.30
CA ASP A 39 -12.66 3.40 2.83
C ASP A 39 -12.83 4.10 4.19
N TYR A 40 -11.85 4.91 4.60
CA TYR A 40 -11.80 5.65 5.87
C TYR A 40 -11.70 4.77 7.13
N LYS A 41 -11.55 3.44 7.00
CA LYS A 41 -11.36 2.55 8.15
C LYS A 41 -9.88 2.39 8.49
N VAL A 42 -9.58 2.31 9.78
CA VAL A 42 -8.23 2.02 10.28
C VAL A 42 -8.13 0.53 10.60
N ARG A 43 -7.25 -0.16 9.89
CA ARG A 43 -7.02 -1.60 10.04
C ARG A 43 -5.66 -1.88 10.64
N VAL A 44 -5.58 -2.95 11.42
CA VAL A 44 -4.30 -3.52 11.84
C VAL A 44 -3.86 -4.51 10.78
N CYS A 45 -2.92 -4.09 9.95
CA CYS A 45 -2.43 -4.89 8.85
C CYS A 45 -1.17 -5.65 9.26
N ARG A 46 -1.11 -6.94 8.91
CA ARG A 46 0.07 -7.78 9.10
C ARG A 46 1.05 -7.59 7.95
N ILE A 47 2.33 -7.50 8.28
CA ILE A 47 3.43 -7.39 7.33
C ILE A 47 3.98 -8.81 7.07
N PRO A 48 3.82 -9.36 5.87
CA PRO A 48 4.39 -10.66 5.55
C PRO A 48 5.93 -10.59 5.63
N GLY A 49 6.56 -11.63 6.19
CA GLY A 49 8.00 -11.66 6.39
C GLY A 49 8.84 -11.49 5.11
N ARG A 50 8.25 -11.81 3.95
CA ARG A 50 8.86 -11.54 2.63
C ARG A 50 9.09 -10.04 2.38
N MET A 51 8.20 -9.17 2.86
CA MET A 51 8.33 -7.71 2.72
C MET A 51 9.32 -7.14 3.72
N LYS A 52 9.32 -7.63 4.96
CA LYS A 52 10.23 -7.15 6.03
C LYS A 52 11.70 -7.11 5.63
N LYS A 53 12.17 -8.10 4.87
CA LYS A 53 13.58 -8.19 4.46
C LYS A 53 13.95 -7.28 3.29
N LYS A 54 12.96 -6.86 2.49
CA LYS A 54 13.19 -6.16 1.22
C LYS A 54 12.78 -4.70 1.24
N ILE A 55 11.81 -4.36 2.09
CA ILE A 55 11.12 -3.07 2.03
C ILE A 55 11.11 -2.47 3.43
N TRP A 56 11.59 -1.24 3.53
CA TRP A 56 11.40 -0.42 4.73
C TRP A 56 10.05 0.28 4.67
N LEU A 57 9.24 0.03 5.70
CA LEU A 57 7.94 0.65 5.93
C LEU A 57 8.09 1.73 6.98
N ARG A 58 7.56 2.91 6.71
CA ARG A 58 7.52 4.05 7.63
C ARG A 58 6.10 4.62 7.69
N GLU A 59 5.87 5.48 8.68
CA GLU A 59 4.64 6.26 8.76
C GLU A 59 4.52 7.17 7.52
N ASN A 60 3.28 7.36 7.03
CA ASN A 60 2.93 8.03 5.78
C ASN A 60 3.33 7.32 4.48
N ASP A 61 3.85 6.09 4.54
CA ASP A 61 4.00 5.29 3.31
C ASP A 61 2.64 4.82 2.79
N ILE A 62 2.49 4.84 1.46
CA ILE A 62 1.31 4.31 0.77
C ILE A 62 1.52 2.82 0.49
N VAL A 63 0.53 2.02 0.89
CA VAL A 63 0.56 0.57 0.80
C VAL A 63 -0.75 0.04 0.21
N LEU A 64 -0.66 -1.16 -0.35
CA LEU A 64 -1.79 -1.96 -0.76
C LEU A 64 -2.14 -2.92 0.37
N VAL A 65 -3.40 -2.91 0.77
CA VAL A 65 -3.95 -3.71 1.86
C VAL A 65 -4.97 -4.69 1.30
N ALA A 66 -4.81 -5.96 1.63
CA ALA A 66 -5.85 -6.97 1.45
C ALA A 66 -6.58 -7.19 2.79
N PRO A 67 -7.81 -6.66 2.99
CA PRO A 67 -8.63 -7.00 4.15
C PRO A 67 -8.90 -8.51 4.23
N TRP A 68 -9.07 -9.04 5.44
CA TRP A 68 -9.43 -10.44 5.65
C TRP A 68 -10.92 -10.70 5.39
N ASP A 69 -11.30 -11.88 4.91
CA ASP A 69 -12.71 -12.21 4.64
C ASP A 69 -13.60 -12.15 5.89
N PHE A 70 -13.07 -12.58 7.05
CA PHE A 70 -13.85 -12.70 8.30
C PHE A 70 -13.74 -11.49 9.24
N GLN A 71 -12.72 -10.64 9.04
CA GLN A 71 -12.44 -9.45 9.86
C GLN A 71 -12.02 -8.28 8.98
N SER A 72 -12.74 -8.08 7.88
CA SER A 72 -12.42 -7.12 6.82
C SER A 72 -12.35 -5.68 7.30
N ASP A 73 -12.98 -5.34 8.42
CA ASP A 73 -13.01 -3.97 8.95
C ASP A 73 -11.91 -3.65 9.95
N THR A 74 -11.29 -4.67 10.54
CA THR A 74 -10.31 -4.50 11.63
C THR A 74 -8.93 -5.03 11.27
N ARG A 75 -8.84 -6.01 10.37
CA ARG A 75 -7.61 -6.70 10.00
C ARG A 75 -7.42 -6.80 8.50
N GLY A 76 -6.17 -6.92 8.12
CA GLY A 76 -5.76 -7.23 6.76
C GLY A 76 -4.29 -7.60 6.69
N ASP A 77 -3.79 -7.84 5.49
CA ASP A 77 -2.37 -8.01 5.21
C ASP A 77 -1.89 -6.89 4.28
N ILE A 78 -0.65 -6.44 4.50
CA ILE A 78 0.04 -5.55 3.56
C ILE A 78 0.60 -6.40 2.42
N VAL A 79 0.15 -6.12 1.20
CA VAL A 79 0.53 -6.88 0.00
C VAL A 79 1.68 -6.22 -0.74
N TYR A 80 1.65 -4.89 -0.82
CA TYR A 80 2.60 -4.10 -1.59
C TYR A 80 2.83 -2.74 -0.95
N LYS A 81 4.01 -2.16 -1.17
CA LYS A 81 4.32 -0.76 -0.84
C LYS A 81 4.54 -0.04 -2.15
N TYR A 82 3.87 1.08 -2.34
CA TYR A 82 4.10 1.95 -3.48
C TYR A 82 5.23 2.92 -3.18
N GLU A 83 6.13 3.08 -4.15
CA GLU A 83 7.11 4.15 -4.15
C GLU A 83 6.46 5.49 -4.51
N LYS A 84 7.12 6.60 -4.15
CA LYS A 84 6.58 7.95 -4.38
C LYS A 84 6.21 8.20 -5.84
N ASP A 85 6.96 7.66 -6.79
CA ASP A 85 6.69 7.81 -8.22
C ASP A 85 5.48 6.97 -8.68
N GLU A 86 5.27 5.79 -8.09
CA GLU A 86 4.06 4.98 -8.33
C GLU A 86 2.82 5.67 -7.74
N VAL A 87 2.93 6.26 -6.55
CA VAL A 87 1.85 7.05 -5.93
C VAL A 87 1.44 8.22 -6.81
N ARG A 88 2.40 8.93 -7.42
CA ARG A 88 2.10 10.01 -8.39
C ARG A 88 1.33 9.48 -9.59
N LYS A 89 1.71 8.33 -10.14
CA LYS A 89 0.97 7.68 -11.24
C LYS A 89 -0.45 7.30 -10.82
N LEU A 90 -0.64 6.75 -9.62
CA LEU A 90 -1.98 6.44 -9.07
C LEU A 90 -2.86 7.69 -8.95
N LYS A 91 -2.29 8.83 -8.48
CA LYS A 91 -3.00 10.11 -8.47
C LYS A 91 -3.39 10.57 -9.87
N SER A 92 -2.48 10.49 -10.83
CA SER A 92 -2.77 10.85 -12.23
C SER A 92 -3.82 9.95 -12.88
N LEU A 93 -3.97 8.71 -12.42
CA LEU A 93 -5.03 7.79 -12.85
C LEU A 93 -6.39 8.09 -12.19
N GLY A 94 -6.49 9.09 -11.31
CA GLY A 94 -7.74 9.46 -10.64
C GLY A 94 -8.13 8.54 -9.48
N ILE A 95 -7.21 7.69 -8.99
CA ILE A 95 -7.47 6.81 -7.86
C ILE A 95 -7.37 7.63 -6.56
N GLN A 96 -8.45 7.66 -5.78
CA GLN A 96 -8.48 8.39 -4.51
C GLN A 96 -7.52 7.74 -3.51
N LEU A 97 -6.50 8.51 -3.13
CA LEU A 97 -5.62 8.15 -2.03
C LEU A 97 -6.20 8.72 -0.73
N PRO A 98 -6.21 7.94 0.36
CA PRO A 98 -6.55 8.47 1.66
C PRO A 98 -5.48 9.49 2.11
N GLU A 99 -5.93 10.67 2.55
CA GLU A 99 -5.09 11.69 3.23
C GLU A 99 -4.79 11.33 4.70
#